data_AF-A0A440VAJ4-F1
#
_entry.id   AF-A0A440VAJ4-F1
#
_cell.length_a   1.000
_cell.length_b   1.000
_cell.length_c   1.000
_cell.angle_alpha   90.00
_cell.angle_beta   90.00
_cell.angle_gamma   90.00
#
_symmetry.space_group_name_H-M   'P 1'
#
loop_
_entity.id
_entity.type
_entity.pdbx_description
1 polymer ?
#
loop_
_entity_poly.entity_id
_entity_poly.type
_entity_poly.pdbx_seq_one_letter_code
_entity_poly.pdbx_strand_id
1 'polypeptide(L)' 'GSWLKIKCIKRQEFVIVGWTPSDKVRAFRSLILGVHDGGKLRYAGKVGTGFDTAELFRLMKIMAPLEQ' A
#
# COMPACT_ATOMS: atom_id res chain seq x y z
N GLY A 1 -7.05 -4.55 36.41
CA GLY A 1 -5.77 -4.32 35.70
C GLY A 1 -5.92 -3.09 34.84
N SER A 2 -5.06 -2.09 35.01
CA SER A 2 -5.16 -0.77 34.37
C SER A 2 -4.08 -0.57 33.30
N TRP A 3 -3.92 -1.52 32.37
CA TRP A 3 -2.92 -1.36 31.32
C TRP A 3 -3.49 -0.59 30.13
N LEU A 4 -2.89 0.56 29.83
CA LEU A 4 -3.18 1.37 28.66
C LEU A 4 -2.01 1.29 27.67
N LYS A 5 -2.28 0.83 26.43
CA LYS A 5 -1.30 0.84 25.34
C LYS A 5 -1.45 2.13 24.54
N ILE A 6 -0.40 2.97 24.54
CA ILE A 6 -0.31 4.17 23.70
C ILE A 6 0.73 3.90 22.61
N LYS A 7 0.37 4.13 21.34
CA LYS A 7 1.26 3.89 20.18
C LYS A 7 1.71 5.21 19.59
N CYS A 8 3.01 5.39 19.39
CA CYS A 8 3.55 6.47 18.56
C CYS A 8 3.39 6.08 17.09
N ILE A 9 2.47 6.74 16.38
CA ILE A 9 2.18 6.42 14.97
C ILE A 9 2.79 7.53 14.11
N LYS A 10 3.76 7.17 13.24
CA LYS A 10 4.23 8.04 12.16
C LYS A 10 3.41 7.76 10.90
N ARG A 11 3.03 8.80 10.16
CA ARG A 11 2.32 8.71 8.89
C ARG A 11 3.06 9.52 7.84
N GLN A 12 2.95 9.09 6.59
CA GLN A 12 3.52 9.77 5.44
C GLN A 12 2.72 9.40 4.19
N GLU A 13 2.76 10.28 3.20
CA GLU A 13 2.19 10.06 1.86
C GLU A 13 3.20 9.38 0.93
N PHE A 14 2.71 8.49 0.08
CA PHE A 14 3.53 7.70 -0.83
C PHE A 14 2.91 7.65 -2.21
N VAL A 15 3.76 7.55 -3.22
CA VAL A 15 3.36 7.25 -4.60
C VAL A 15 3.25 5.73 -4.73
N ILE A 16 2.14 5.25 -5.30
CA ILE A 16 2.01 3.84 -5.68
C ILE A 16 2.75 3.63 -6.99
N VAL A 17 3.78 2.78 -6.98
CA VAL A 17 4.63 2.52 -8.15
C VAL A 17 4.38 1.15 -8.78
N GLY A 18 3.46 0.38 -8.19
CA GLY A 18 3.05 -0.94 -8.68
C GLY A 18 2.38 -1.75 -7.58
N TRP A 19 2.02 -2.99 -7.90
CA TRP A 19 1.47 -3.97 -6.97
C TRP A 19 2.08 -5.34 -7.22
N THR A 20 2.01 -6.23 -6.23
CA THR A 20 2.35 -7.64 -6.41
C THR A 20 1.07 -8.48 -6.51
N PRO A 21 1.03 -9.46 -7.43
CA PRO A 21 -0.12 -10.35 -7.55
C PRO A 21 -0.29 -11.19 -6.27
N SER A 22 -1.52 -11.63 -6.05
CA SER A 22 -1.88 -12.50 -4.93
C SER A 22 -2.09 -13.93 -5.42
N ASP A 23 -1.50 -14.89 -4.71
CA ASP A 23 -1.71 -16.33 -4.94
C ASP A 23 -3.05 -16.86 -4.36
N LYS A 24 -3.82 -15.97 -3.71
CA LYS A 24 -5.14 -16.25 -3.10
C LYS A 24 -6.22 -15.43 -3.78
N VAL A 25 -7.50 -15.72 -3.46
CA VAL A 25 -8.70 -14.95 -3.87
C VAL A 25 -8.71 -13.54 -3.25
N ARG A 26 -7.75 -12.70 -3.66
CA ARG A 26 -7.55 -11.32 -3.24
C ARG A 26 -7.04 -10.55 -4.44
N ALA A 27 -7.50 -9.31 -4.63
CA ALA A 27 -7.17 -8.52 -5.81
C ALA A 27 -5.66 -8.30 -6.01
N PHE A 28 -4.92 -8.01 -4.94
CA PHE A 28 -3.45 -7.94 -4.95
C PHE A 28 -2.88 -8.29 -3.56
N ARG A 29 -1.59 -8.66 -3.51
CA ARG A 29 -0.91 -9.04 -2.25
C ARG A 29 -0.37 -7.82 -1.50
N SER A 30 0.30 -6.90 -2.20
CA SER A 30 0.81 -5.66 -1.60
C SER A 30 1.01 -4.56 -2.65
N LEU A 31 0.89 -3.31 -2.23
CA LEU A 31 1.32 -2.15 -3.01
C LEU A 31 2.82 -1.93 -2.85
N ILE A 32 3.48 -1.54 -3.92
CA ILE A 32 4.87 -1.09 -3.96
C ILE A 32 4.84 0.44 -3.87
N LEU A 33 5.56 1.00 -2.90
CA LEU A 33 5.51 2.42 -2.58
C LEU A 33 6.82 3.12 -2.94
N GLY A 34 6.71 4.38 -3.33
CA GLY A 34 7.84 5.28 -3.52
C GLY A 34 7.59 6.66 -2.90
N VAL A 35 8.66 7.43 -2.77
CA VAL A 35 8.64 8.85 -2.39
C VAL A 35 9.44 9.65 -3.39
N HIS A 36 9.02 10.88 -3.65
CA HIS A 36 9.84 11.83 -4.37
C HIS A 36 10.92 12.37 -3.43
N ASP A 37 12.17 12.08 -3.73
CA ASP A 37 13.33 12.59 -3.00
C ASP A 37 14.36 13.14 -4.00
N GLY A 38 14.66 14.43 -3.89
CA GLY A 38 15.60 15.12 -4.79
C GLY A 38 15.22 15.04 -6.27
N GLY A 39 13.92 15.13 -6.58
CA GLY A 39 13.41 15.04 -7.95
C GLY A 39 13.42 13.63 -8.55
N LYS A 40 13.79 12.62 -7.76
CA LYS A 40 13.79 11.21 -8.18
C LYS A 40 12.77 10.43 -7.37
N LEU A 41 12.16 9.42 -8.00
CA LEU A 41 11.29 8.48 -7.31
C LEU A 41 12.15 7.40 -6.64
N ARG A 42 12.09 7.31 -5.32
CA ARG A 42 12.82 6.31 -4.52
C ARG A 42 11.86 5.32 -3.91
N TYR A 43 12.22 4.03 -3.97
CA TYR A 43 11.46 2.97 -3.33
C TYR A 43 11.40 3.16 -1.80
N ALA A 44 10.19 3.07 -1.25
CA ALA A 44 9.90 3.32 0.16
C ALA A 44 9.35 2.09 0.90
N GLY A 45 9.27 0.94 0.24
CA GLY A 45 8.77 -0.31 0.81
C GLY A 45 7.50 -0.82 0.14
N LYS A 46 6.91 -1.84 0.75
CA LYS A 46 5.64 -2.44 0.31
C LYS A 46 4.65 -2.58 1.45
N VAL A 47 3.37 -2.41 1.17
CA VAL A 47 2.29 -2.52 2.16
C VAL A 47 1.25 -3.55 1.72
N GLY A 48 0.98 -4.54 2.56
CA GLY A 48 0.03 -5.63 2.27
C GLY A 48 -1.17 -5.70 3.22
N THR A 49 -1.22 -4.84 4.23
CA THR A 49 -2.24 -4.82 5.29
C THR A 49 -2.90 -3.45 5.39
N GLY A 50 -4.04 -3.36 6.08
CA GLY A 50 -4.79 -2.10 6.23
C GLY A 50 -5.81 -1.84 5.13
N PHE A 51 -6.05 -2.82 4.24
CA PHE A 51 -7.09 -2.76 3.22
C PHE A 51 -8.18 -3.77 3.55
N ASP A 52 -9.43 -3.32 3.48
CA ASP A 52 -10.58 -4.22 3.45
C ASP A 52 -10.84 -4.72 2.02
N THR A 53 -11.81 -5.62 1.88
CA THR A 53 -12.15 -6.23 0.59
C THR A 53 -12.62 -5.20 -0.44
N ALA A 54 -13.42 -4.22 -0.03
CA ALA A 54 -13.94 -3.20 -0.94
C ALA A 54 -12.82 -2.32 -1.48
N GLU A 55 -11.91 -1.91 -0.61
CA GLU A 55 -10.76 -1.08 -0.97
C GLU A 55 -9.79 -1.81 -1.90
N LEU A 56 -9.58 -3.11 -1.68
CA LEU A 56 -8.76 -3.94 -2.58
C LEU A 56 -9.32 -3.96 -4.01
N PHE A 57 -10.63 -4.17 -4.16
CA PHE A 57 -11.27 -4.16 -5.48
C PHE A 57 -11.27 -2.76 -6.10
N ARG A 58 -11.53 -1.72 -5.30
CA ARG A 58 -11.51 -0.33 -5.76
C ARG A 58 -10.14 0.05 -6.32
N LEU A 59 -9.08 -0.23 -5.56
CA LEU A 59 -7.71 0.04 -5.96
C LEU A 59 -7.36 -0.76 -7.21
N MET A 60 -7.68 -2.05 -7.27
CA MET A 60 -7.39 -2.87 -8.44
C MET A 60 -8.07 -2.34 -9.71
N LYS A 61 -9.31 -1.85 -9.61
CA LYS A 61 -10.01 -1.22 -10.74
C LYS A 61 -9.32 0.05 -11.25
N ILE A 62 -8.71 0.83 -10.36
CA ILE A 62 -7.98 2.06 -10.71
C ILE A 62 -6.61 1.72 -11.30
N MET A 63 -5.95 0.69 -10.78
CA MET A 63 -4.58 0.34 -11.13
C MET A 63 -4.48 -0.55 -12.37
N ALA A 64 -5.46 -1.41 -12.65
CA ALA A 64 -5.44 -2.32 -13.81
C ALA A 64 -5.21 -1.61 -15.16
N PRO A 65 -5.78 -0.43 -15.44
CA PRO A 65 -5.48 0.32 -16.67
C PRO A 65 -4.07 0.92 -16.74
N LEU A 66 -3.35 0.96 -15.62
CA LEU A 66 -2.00 1.51 -15.50
C LEU A 66 -0.91 0.42 -15.58
N GLU A 67 -1.31 -0.85 -15.74
CA GLU A 67 -0.40 -1.95 -15.99
C GLU A 67 0.32 -1.72 -17.33
N GLN A 68 1.66 -1.72 -17.31
CA GLN A 68 2.51 -1.51 -18.47
C GLN A 68 2.90 -2.85 -19.12
#